data_AF-A0A832TZL1-F1
#
_entry.id   AF-A0A832TZL1-F1
#
_cell.length_a   1.000
_cell.length_b   1.000
_cell.length_c   1.000
_cell.angle_alpha   90.00
_cell.angle_beta   90.00
_cell.angle_gamma   90.00
#
_symmetry.space_group_name_H-M   'P 1'
#
loop_
_entity.id
_entity.type
_entity.pdbx_description
1 polymer ?
#
loop_
_entity_poly.entity_id
_entity_poly.type
_entity_poly.pdbx_seq_one_letter_code
_entity_poly.pdbx_strand_id
1 'polypeptide(L)'
;MKFGTYTFLPEKAEGFDFHLYRVKPEVGRRMPPQPDMYSNIAIFGDNVAARNHPDWISQSPLGPAWRTNNNYNVRWDVLCATQPEHRAEQLDYIEEVARKSQGVWLNSIHFAEHGHCICPRCKELHAKSGLSWLEWRRKEVTDYMKLVSERVRDRAKKKFVIGVLPDPVTSYERFGINFDDLAPLTDEFLVVMFSKNYATPWYWEMLTRNFKKIFKAVPLNISLYVFGPGDSPSEVPTPKELLTVSVRMARAGVDNILYLAEKASQITDFQKAALAHAELRETLRSYGGKPVQEYLDYVKGWEKVVDSGSPI
;
A
#
# COMPACT_ATOMS: atom_id res chain seq x y z
N MET A 1 -4.90 13.71 -12.70
CA MET A 1 -4.97 12.65 -11.67
C MET A 1 -5.42 11.35 -12.32
N LYS A 2 -4.93 10.17 -11.90
CA LYS A 2 -5.52 8.87 -12.29
C LYS A 2 -6.14 8.16 -11.10
N PHE A 3 -7.06 7.24 -11.38
CA PHE A 3 -7.79 6.49 -10.37
C PHE A 3 -7.67 5.00 -10.59
N GLY A 4 -7.33 4.28 -9.53
CA GLY A 4 -7.17 2.82 -9.59
C GLY A 4 -8.13 2.07 -8.68
N THR A 5 -8.36 0.80 -8.98
CA THR A 5 -8.86 -0.14 -7.98
C THR A 5 -7.75 -0.98 -7.41
N TYR A 6 -7.96 -1.46 -6.20
CA TYR A 6 -7.10 -2.42 -5.55
C TYR A 6 -7.99 -3.55 -5.01
N THR A 7 -7.84 -4.78 -5.51
CA THR A 7 -8.77 -5.88 -5.21
C THR A 7 -8.08 -7.12 -4.66
N PHE A 8 -8.81 -7.90 -3.85
CA PHE A 8 -8.37 -9.23 -3.37
C PHE A 8 -8.77 -10.36 -4.32
N LEU A 9 -9.72 -10.12 -5.22
CA LEU A 9 -10.11 -11.02 -6.30
C LEU A 9 -9.58 -10.52 -7.66
N PRO A 10 -9.31 -11.42 -8.63
CA PRO A 10 -8.77 -11.08 -9.94
C PRO A 10 -9.83 -10.48 -10.88
N GLU A 11 -10.50 -9.44 -10.41
CA GLU A 11 -11.60 -8.76 -11.07
C GLU A 11 -11.27 -7.28 -11.26
N LYS A 12 -11.70 -6.71 -12.39
CA LYS A 12 -11.58 -5.29 -12.69
C LYS A 12 -12.94 -4.63 -12.50
N ALA A 13 -12.98 -3.51 -11.78
CA ALA A 13 -14.18 -2.67 -11.72
C ALA A 13 -14.13 -1.64 -12.85
N GLU A 14 -15.22 -1.44 -13.56
CA GLU A 14 -15.28 -0.46 -14.65
C GLU A 14 -15.21 0.99 -14.14
N GLY A 15 -14.80 1.91 -15.02
CA GLY A 15 -14.65 3.33 -14.68
C GLY A 15 -13.42 3.64 -13.82
N PHE A 16 -12.35 2.85 -13.96
CA PHE A 16 -11.03 3.07 -13.38
C PHE A 16 -9.93 3.05 -14.45
N ASP A 17 -8.90 3.88 -14.28
CA ASP A 17 -7.79 4.02 -15.23
C ASP A 17 -6.83 2.82 -15.17
N PHE A 18 -6.77 2.14 -14.03
CA PHE A 18 -5.93 0.96 -13.82
C PHE A 18 -6.42 0.10 -12.65
N HIS A 19 -5.90 -1.12 -12.56
CA HIS A 19 -6.30 -2.08 -11.52
C HIS A 19 -5.09 -2.77 -10.91
N LEU A 20 -5.11 -2.90 -9.59
CA LEU A 20 -4.11 -3.58 -8.79
C LEU A 20 -4.72 -4.82 -8.16
N TYR A 21 -4.16 -5.99 -8.44
CA TYR A 21 -4.59 -7.26 -7.87
C TYR A 21 -3.66 -7.71 -6.76
N ARG A 22 -4.20 -8.02 -5.57
CA ARG A 22 -3.42 -8.47 -4.41
C ARG A 22 -3.00 -9.93 -4.52
N VAL A 23 -1.98 -10.20 -5.34
CA VAL A 23 -1.45 -11.56 -5.60
C VAL A 23 -0.70 -12.18 -4.42
N LYS A 24 -0.25 -11.38 -3.45
CA LYS A 24 0.29 -11.89 -2.18
C LYS A 24 -0.03 -10.90 -1.04
N PRO A 25 -1.16 -11.06 -0.31
CA PRO A 25 -1.41 -10.33 0.93
C PRO A 25 -0.50 -10.82 2.08
N GLU A 26 -0.46 -10.06 3.17
CA GLU A 26 0.39 -10.31 4.35
C GLU A 26 0.03 -11.61 5.09
N VAL A 27 -1.14 -12.19 4.79
CA VAL A 27 -1.47 -13.54 5.25
C VAL A 27 -0.59 -14.62 4.59
N GLY A 28 0.21 -14.28 3.56
CA GLY A 28 1.19 -15.17 2.94
C GLY A 28 0.67 -16.06 1.83
N ARG A 29 -0.64 -16.02 1.53
CA ARG A 29 -1.23 -16.77 0.41
C ARG A 29 -0.79 -16.16 -0.92
N ARG A 30 -0.63 -16.99 -1.94
CA ARG A 30 -0.22 -16.57 -3.28
C ARG A 30 -1.29 -16.93 -4.29
N MET A 31 -1.57 -16.00 -5.19
CA MET A 31 -2.52 -16.18 -6.27
C MET A 31 -1.83 -15.90 -7.60
N PRO A 32 -2.26 -16.54 -8.71
CA PRO A 32 -1.69 -16.28 -10.02
C PRO A 32 -1.87 -14.81 -10.44
N PRO A 33 -0.83 -14.13 -10.93
CA PRO A 33 -0.97 -12.76 -11.43
C PRO A 33 -1.87 -12.69 -12.67
N GLN A 34 -2.48 -11.52 -12.89
CA GLN A 34 -3.26 -11.23 -14.08
C GLN A 34 -2.44 -10.38 -15.06
N PRO A 35 -2.39 -10.73 -16.35
CA PRO A 35 -1.55 -10.05 -17.34
C PRO A 35 -1.98 -8.60 -17.61
N ASP A 36 -3.26 -8.29 -17.39
CA ASP A 36 -3.89 -6.99 -17.64
C ASP A 36 -4.10 -6.15 -16.36
N MET A 37 -3.53 -6.57 -15.24
CA MET A 37 -3.53 -5.83 -13.98
C MET A 37 -2.10 -5.66 -13.44
N TYR A 38 -1.89 -4.65 -12.60
CA TYR A 38 -0.72 -4.61 -11.73
C TYR A 38 -0.86 -5.65 -10.62
N SER A 39 0.25 -6.15 -10.10
CA SER A 39 0.28 -7.12 -9.01
C SER A 39 0.79 -6.50 -7.72
N ASN A 40 0.07 -6.67 -6.61
CA ASN A 40 0.56 -6.29 -5.28
C ASN A 40 1.11 -7.47 -4.50
N ILE A 41 2.29 -7.27 -3.91
CA ILE A 41 3.00 -8.26 -3.09
C ILE A 41 3.37 -7.64 -1.73
N ALA A 42 2.92 -8.25 -0.64
CA ALA A 42 3.46 -8.04 0.68
C ALA A 42 4.69 -8.92 0.91
N ILE A 43 5.80 -8.32 1.35
CA ILE A 43 7.06 -9.04 1.52
C ILE A 43 7.17 -9.66 2.92
N PHE A 44 7.44 -8.85 3.95
CA PHE A 44 7.84 -9.37 5.27
C PHE A 44 6.66 -9.62 6.22
N GLY A 45 5.48 -9.07 5.94
CA GLY A 45 4.25 -9.60 6.54
C GLY A 45 3.90 -10.91 5.84
N ASP A 46 4.02 -12.04 6.52
CA ASP A 46 3.79 -13.35 5.92
C ASP A 46 3.40 -14.41 6.97
N ASN A 47 2.10 -14.54 7.25
CA ASN A 47 1.60 -15.51 8.24
C ASN A 47 1.81 -16.97 7.80
N VAL A 48 1.95 -17.27 6.51
CA VAL A 48 2.22 -18.65 6.04
C VAL A 48 3.66 -19.01 6.35
N ALA A 49 4.60 -18.17 5.93
CA ALA A 49 6.01 -18.39 6.19
C ALA A 49 6.33 -18.35 7.69
N ALA A 50 5.71 -17.46 8.47
CA ALA A 50 5.90 -17.41 9.92
C ALA A 50 5.41 -18.68 10.63
N ARG A 51 4.33 -19.31 10.14
CA ARG A 51 3.85 -20.60 10.69
C ARG A 51 4.77 -21.76 10.33
N ASN A 52 5.30 -21.77 9.10
CA ASN A 52 6.19 -22.83 8.63
C ASN A 52 7.61 -22.70 9.21
N HIS A 53 8.05 -21.47 9.48
CA HIS A 53 9.36 -21.13 10.01
C HIS A 53 9.23 -20.13 11.18
N PRO A 54 8.76 -20.56 12.36
CA PRO A 54 8.58 -19.66 13.50
C PRO A 54 9.87 -18.98 13.97
N ASP A 55 11.03 -19.58 13.71
CA ASP A 55 12.36 -19.02 13.97
C ASP A 55 12.71 -17.82 13.08
N TRP A 56 11.96 -17.60 11.99
CA TRP A 56 12.16 -16.46 11.08
C TRP A 56 11.49 -15.19 11.56
N ILE A 57 10.59 -15.26 12.55
CA ILE A 57 9.87 -14.10 13.07
C ILE A 57 10.84 -13.04 13.61
N SER A 58 10.53 -11.78 13.36
CA SER A 58 11.35 -10.66 13.83
C SER A 58 11.34 -10.57 15.37
N GLN A 59 12.52 -10.47 15.99
CA GLN A 59 12.68 -10.47 17.46
C GLN A 59 12.88 -9.07 18.03
N SER A 60 12.32 -8.78 19.21
CA SER A 60 12.56 -7.55 19.99
C SER A 60 12.72 -7.85 21.49
N PRO A 61 13.12 -6.87 22.33
CA PRO A 61 13.13 -7.03 23.79
C PRO A 61 11.75 -7.28 24.40
N LEU A 62 10.68 -6.83 23.72
CA LEU A 62 9.29 -7.02 24.15
C LEU A 62 8.63 -8.22 23.46
N GLY A 63 9.45 -9.14 22.94
CA GLY A 63 9.03 -10.39 22.33
C GLY A 63 8.98 -10.38 20.81
N PRO A 64 8.56 -11.49 20.19
CA PRO A 64 8.57 -11.63 18.75
C PRO A 64 7.43 -10.85 18.07
N ALA A 65 7.60 -10.52 16.79
CA ALA A 65 6.63 -9.77 15.97
C ALA A 65 5.43 -10.61 15.52
N TRP A 66 4.88 -11.42 16.42
CA TRP A 66 3.60 -12.10 16.23
C TRP A 66 2.47 -11.07 16.22
N ARG A 67 1.46 -11.26 15.37
CA ARG A 67 0.26 -10.41 15.37
C ARG A 67 -0.53 -10.41 16.67
N THR A 68 -0.23 -11.35 17.57
CA THR A 68 -0.79 -11.45 18.93
C THR A 68 0.03 -10.68 19.97
N ASN A 69 1.19 -10.11 19.60
CA ASN A 69 2.02 -9.33 20.50
C ASN A 69 1.50 -7.89 20.60
N ASN A 70 0.74 -7.60 21.64
CA ASN A 70 0.12 -6.29 21.87
C ASN A 70 1.10 -5.18 22.28
N ASN A 71 2.40 -5.48 22.47
CA ASN A 71 3.41 -4.44 22.69
C ASN A 71 3.71 -3.63 21.42
N TYR A 72 3.34 -4.16 20.25
CA TYR A 72 3.56 -3.54 18.96
C TYR A 72 2.27 -3.47 18.15
N ASN A 73 2.19 -2.50 17.25
CA ASN A 73 1.07 -2.38 16.32
C ASN A 73 1.31 -3.25 15.06
N VAL A 74 1.51 -4.56 15.24
CA VAL A 74 1.69 -5.53 14.15
C VAL A 74 0.37 -6.24 13.86
N ARG A 75 -0.22 -6.00 12.69
CA ARG A 75 -1.47 -6.66 12.26
C ARG A 75 -1.26 -8.07 11.71
N TRP A 76 -0.02 -8.39 11.36
CA TRP A 76 0.39 -9.63 10.71
C TRP A 76 1.67 -10.15 11.37
N ASP A 77 1.99 -11.41 11.14
CA ASP A 77 3.24 -11.99 11.60
C ASP A 77 4.36 -11.46 10.71
N VAL A 78 5.29 -10.70 11.30
CA VAL A 78 6.35 -10.02 10.54
C VAL A 78 7.66 -10.76 10.67
N LEU A 79 8.18 -11.22 9.54
CA LEU A 79 9.45 -11.90 9.45
C LEU A 79 10.64 -10.95 9.64
N CYS A 80 11.76 -11.52 10.05
CA CYS A 80 13.03 -10.82 10.14
C CYS A 80 13.48 -10.37 8.74
N ALA A 81 13.69 -9.07 8.55
CA ALA A 81 14.06 -8.49 7.25
C ALA A 81 15.41 -8.95 6.72
N THR A 82 16.23 -9.63 7.55
CA THR A 82 17.55 -10.16 7.20
C THR A 82 17.55 -11.68 6.99
N GLN A 83 16.39 -12.33 7.07
CA GLN A 83 16.28 -13.78 6.85
C GLN A 83 16.67 -14.08 5.38
N PRO A 84 17.79 -14.78 5.13
CA PRO A 84 18.36 -14.85 3.78
C PRO A 84 17.54 -15.73 2.83
N GLU A 85 17.03 -16.87 3.29
CA GLU A 85 16.19 -17.77 2.50
C GLU A 85 14.89 -17.08 2.06
N HIS A 86 14.22 -16.38 2.96
CA HIS A 86 13.01 -15.61 2.63
C HIS A 86 13.31 -14.48 1.65
N ARG A 87 14.41 -13.72 1.85
CA ARG A 87 14.79 -12.65 0.92
C ARG A 87 15.06 -13.18 -0.49
N ALA A 88 15.82 -14.26 -0.60
CA ALA A 88 16.14 -14.86 -1.90
C ALA A 88 14.86 -15.34 -2.61
N GLU A 89 14.01 -16.06 -1.88
CA GLU A 89 12.75 -16.59 -2.38
C GLU A 89 11.80 -15.47 -2.86
N GLN A 90 11.65 -14.40 -2.08
CA GLN A 90 10.78 -13.29 -2.46
C GLN A 90 11.29 -12.55 -3.70
N LEU A 91 12.62 -12.41 -3.88
CA LEU A 91 13.18 -11.80 -5.10
C LEU A 91 12.82 -12.59 -6.35
N ASP A 92 12.94 -13.92 -6.29
CA ASP A 92 12.61 -14.79 -7.41
C ASP A 92 11.10 -14.77 -7.70
N TYR A 93 10.26 -14.81 -6.67
CA TYR A 93 8.81 -14.70 -6.80
C TYR A 93 8.37 -13.35 -7.39
N ILE A 94 8.93 -12.23 -6.91
CA ILE A 94 8.62 -10.89 -7.41
C ILE A 94 8.99 -10.76 -8.89
N GLU A 95 10.14 -11.28 -9.31
CA GLU A 95 10.54 -11.25 -10.71
C GLU A 95 9.60 -12.09 -11.60
N GLU A 96 9.19 -13.27 -11.14
CA GLU A 96 8.24 -14.11 -11.87
C GLU A 96 6.89 -13.40 -12.04
N VAL A 97 6.37 -12.78 -10.97
CA VAL A 97 5.12 -12.02 -11.01
C VAL A 97 5.24 -10.81 -11.93
N ALA A 98 6.37 -10.09 -11.90
CA ALA A 98 6.59 -8.95 -12.78
C ALA A 98 6.48 -9.35 -14.25
N ARG A 99 7.10 -10.47 -14.65
CA ARG A 99 7.03 -10.96 -16.05
C ARG A 99 5.61 -11.30 -16.52
N LYS A 100 4.70 -11.59 -15.60
CA LYS A 100 3.32 -12.05 -15.88
C LYS A 100 2.24 -10.98 -15.61
N SER A 101 2.62 -9.74 -15.32
CA SER A 101 1.68 -8.65 -14.98
C SER A 101 2.06 -7.33 -15.66
N GLN A 102 1.26 -6.28 -15.44
CA GLN A 102 1.60 -4.92 -15.88
C GLN A 102 2.73 -4.27 -15.06
N GLY A 103 3.02 -4.81 -13.88
CA GLY A 103 4.07 -4.35 -12.99
C GLY A 103 3.78 -4.71 -11.53
N VAL A 104 4.73 -4.42 -10.66
CA VAL A 104 4.70 -4.84 -9.25
C VAL A 104 4.58 -3.62 -8.34
N TRP A 105 3.66 -3.72 -7.40
CA TRP A 105 3.49 -2.78 -6.29
C TRP A 105 3.78 -3.53 -4.99
N LEU A 106 4.69 -3.05 -4.17
CA LEU A 106 5.03 -3.73 -2.92
C LEU A 106 4.31 -3.17 -1.72
N ASN A 107 4.18 -4.00 -0.68
CA ASN A 107 3.81 -3.62 0.68
C ASN A 107 4.71 -4.36 1.68
N SER A 108 4.71 -3.89 2.94
CA SER A 108 5.42 -4.54 4.05
C SER A 108 6.91 -4.81 3.76
N ILE A 109 7.59 -3.82 3.18
CA ILE A 109 9.00 -3.90 2.77
C ILE A 109 9.99 -3.63 3.92
N HIS A 110 9.50 -3.46 5.14
CA HIS A 110 10.20 -2.85 6.24
C HIS A 110 10.39 -3.77 7.44
N PHE A 111 11.21 -3.33 8.40
CA PHE A 111 11.29 -3.92 9.73
C PHE A 111 9.93 -3.86 10.45
N ALA A 112 9.64 -4.82 11.34
CA ALA A 112 8.36 -4.88 12.03
C ALA A 112 8.00 -3.62 12.82
N GLU A 113 8.94 -3.11 13.62
CA GLU A 113 8.82 -1.83 14.33
C GLU A 113 10.20 -1.38 14.88
N HIS A 114 10.22 -0.26 15.59
CA HIS A 114 11.30 0.19 16.46
C HIS A 114 11.71 -0.94 17.43
N GLY A 115 13.01 -1.09 17.64
CA GLY A 115 13.55 -2.13 18.54
C GLY A 115 13.47 -3.57 18.03
N HIS A 116 12.87 -3.83 16.87
CA HIS A 116 12.87 -5.16 16.27
C HIS A 116 14.16 -5.53 15.53
N CYS A 117 14.25 -6.81 15.14
CA CYS A 117 15.38 -7.44 14.48
C CYS A 117 16.66 -7.37 15.32
N ILE A 118 16.58 -7.77 16.58
CA ILE A 118 17.73 -7.89 17.51
C ILE A 118 18.16 -9.35 17.76
N CYS A 119 17.75 -10.28 16.88
CA CYS A 119 18.18 -11.68 16.96
C CYS A 119 19.72 -11.80 16.78
N PRO A 120 20.35 -12.93 17.17
CA PRO A 120 21.79 -13.11 17.04
C PRO A 120 22.34 -12.79 15.65
N ARG A 121 21.66 -13.24 14.58
CA ARG A 121 22.02 -12.91 13.18
C ARG A 121 22.06 -11.40 12.94
N CYS A 122 21.04 -10.67 13.33
CA CYS A 122 20.99 -9.23 13.12
C CYS A 122 22.05 -8.48 13.92
N LYS A 123 22.30 -8.92 15.17
CA LYS A 123 23.37 -8.35 16.00
C LYS A 123 24.75 -8.55 15.36
N GLU A 124 24.99 -9.74 14.80
CA GLU A 124 26.23 -10.05 14.09
C GLU A 124 26.37 -9.22 12.79
N LEU A 125 25.33 -9.16 11.96
CA LEU A 125 25.31 -8.37 10.73
C LEU A 125 25.51 -6.88 11.02
N HIS A 126 24.84 -6.35 12.05
CA HIS A 126 25.02 -4.99 12.52
C HIS A 126 26.45 -4.74 12.97
N ALA A 127 27.02 -5.59 13.82
CA ALA A 127 28.40 -5.44 14.29
C ALA A 127 29.41 -5.46 13.14
N LYS A 128 29.23 -6.33 12.15
CA LYS A 128 30.07 -6.38 10.94
C LYS A 128 29.93 -5.15 10.04
N SER A 129 28.79 -4.47 10.09
CA SER A 129 28.54 -3.29 9.24
C SER A 129 29.32 -2.05 9.68
N GLY A 130 29.66 -1.93 10.98
CA GLY A 130 30.29 -0.74 11.54
C GLY A 130 29.39 0.50 11.60
N LEU A 131 28.09 0.37 11.28
CA LEU A 131 27.12 1.47 11.25
C LEU A 131 26.40 1.62 12.60
N SER A 132 25.74 2.76 12.83
CA SER A 132 24.73 2.82 13.88
C SER A 132 23.54 1.89 13.56
N TRP A 133 22.74 1.55 14.58
CA TRP A 133 21.61 0.63 14.39
C TRP A 133 20.58 1.13 13.37
N LEU A 134 20.30 2.45 13.36
CA LEU A 134 19.35 3.06 12.42
C LEU A 134 19.90 3.09 10.98
N GLU A 135 21.18 3.45 10.82
CA GLU A 135 21.84 3.45 9.51
C GLU A 135 21.92 2.05 8.92
N TRP A 136 22.22 1.04 9.76
CA TRP A 136 22.21 -0.36 9.34
C TRP A 136 20.82 -0.80 8.88
N ARG A 137 19.76 -0.50 9.64
CA ARG A 137 18.38 -0.81 9.24
C ARG A 137 18.00 -0.15 7.92
N ARG A 138 18.32 1.13 7.74
CA ARG A 138 18.12 1.81 6.45
C ARG A 138 18.87 1.13 5.32
N LYS A 139 20.14 0.79 5.54
CA LYS A 139 20.93 0.08 4.53
C LYS A 139 20.30 -1.26 4.15
N GLU A 140 19.85 -2.07 5.11
CA GLU A 140 19.21 -3.36 4.82
C GLU A 140 17.95 -3.23 3.96
N VAL A 141 17.09 -2.25 4.26
CA VAL A 141 15.88 -1.99 3.46
C VAL A 141 16.23 -1.44 2.09
N THR A 142 17.06 -0.40 2.02
CA THR A 142 17.47 0.25 0.76
C THR A 142 18.16 -0.73 -0.18
N ASP A 143 19.11 -1.53 0.33
CA ASP A 143 19.83 -2.51 -0.49
C ASP A 143 18.89 -3.61 -1.01
N TYR A 144 17.95 -4.06 -0.18
CA TYR A 144 16.98 -5.05 -0.64
C TYR A 144 16.05 -4.47 -1.71
N MET A 145 15.57 -3.24 -1.54
CA MET A 145 14.75 -2.56 -2.55
C MET A 145 15.52 -2.28 -3.84
N LYS A 146 16.83 -2.06 -3.77
CA LYS A 146 17.67 -1.95 -4.97
C LYS A 146 17.67 -3.25 -5.78
N LEU A 147 17.82 -4.39 -5.10
CA LEU A 147 17.72 -5.71 -5.75
C LEU A 147 16.33 -5.93 -6.36
N VAL A 148 15.25 -5.54 -5.67
CA VAL A 148 13.91 -5.65 -6.24
C VAL A 148 13.75 -4.75 -7.47
N SER A 149 14.19 -3.49 -7.38
CA SER A 149 14.15 -2.54 -8.50
C SER A 149 14.85 -3.10 -9.73
N GLU A 150 16.06 -3.66 -9.57
CA GLU A 150 16.79 -4.31 -10.66
C GLU A 150 15.96 -5.45 -11.30
N ARG A 151 15.34 -6.28 -10.46
CA ARG A 151 14.53 -7.43 -10.92
C ARG A 151 13.29 -6.99 -11.69
N VAL A 152 12.59 -5.96 -11.21
CA VAL A 152 11.32 -5.52 -11.81
C VAL A 152 11.56 -4.57 -13.00
N ARG A 153 12.37 -3.52 -12.80
CA ARG A 153 12.56 -2.44 -13.78
C ARG A 153 13.62 -2.77 -14.81
N ASP A 154 14.73 -3.39 -14.40
CA ASP A 154 15.86 -3.63 -15.31
C ASP A 154 15.77 -4.99 -16.01
N ARG A 155 15.35 -6.04 -15.30
CA ARG A 155 15.25 -7.39 -15.87
C ARG A 155 13.88 -7.66 -16.48
N ALA A 156 12.79 -7.47 -15.72
CA ALA A 156 11.44 -7.69 -16.23
C ALA A 156 10.91 -6.54 -17.11
N LYS A 157 11.56 -5.36 -17.07
CA LYS A 157 11.15 -4.14 -17.80
C LYS A 157 9.70 -3.73 -17.52
N LYS A 158 9.32 -3.73 -16.25
CA LYS A 158 7.97 -3.39 -15.77
C LYS A 158 7.99 -2.22 -14.80
N LYS A 159 6.80 -1.63 -14.62
CA LYS A 159 6.56 -0.61 -13.59
C LYS A 159 6.79 -1.21 -12.20
N PHE A 160 7.47 -0.46 -11.34
CA PHE A 160 7.71 -0.80 -9.96
C PHE A 160 7.27 0.33 -9.04
N VAL A 161 6.45 -0.01 -8.05
CA VAL A 161 5.91 0.93 -7.06
C VAL A 161 6.21 0.42 -5.66
N ILE A 162 6.85 1.26 -4.85
CA ILE A 162 7.12 0.95 -3.44
C ILE A 162 5.95 1.46 -2.58
N GLY A 163 5.31 0.54 -1.86
CA GLY A 163 4.32 0.87 -0.84
C GLY A 163 4.93 1.10 0.53
N VAL A 164 4.49 2.17 1.20
CA VAL A 164 4.93 2.57 2.54
C VAL A 164 3.73 2.79 3.46
N LEU A 165 3.97 2.63 4.76
CA LEU A 165 2.99 2.96 5.80
C LEU A 165 2.75 4.47 5.88
N PRO A 166 1.59 4.93 6.39
CA PRO A 166 1.24 6.35 6.46
C PRO A 166 1.94 7.05 7.62
N ASP A 167 3.27 6.95 7.67
CA ASP A 167 4.14 7.52 8.68
C ASP A 167 5.23 8.38 8.03
N PRO A 168 4.97 9.68 7.81
CA PRO A 168 5.92 10.59 7.19
C PRO A 168 6.99 11.11 8.16
N VAL A 169 6.88 10.83 9.46
CA VAL A 169 7.73 11.44 10.50
C VAL A 169 8.74 10.43 11.04
N THR A 170 8.27 9.25 11.43
CA THR A 170 9.08 8.26 12.16
C THR A 170 9.40 7.00 11.35
N SER A 171 9.16 7.03 10.03
CA SER A 171 9.41 5.89 9.14
C SER A 171 10.85 5.38 9.22
N TYR A 172 11.81 6.29 9.40
CA TYR A 172 13.22 5.94 9.47
C TYR A 172 13.53 5.12 10.72
N GLU A 173 13.14 5.63 11.89
CA GLU A 173 13.38 5.01 13.19
C GLU A 173 12.61 3.70 13.36
N ARG A 174 11.35 3.70 12.92
CA ARG A 174 10.41 2.59 13.09
C ARG A 174 10.63 1.48 12.10
N PHE A 175 10.86 1.83 10.84
CA PHE A 175 10.76 0.89 9.73
C PHE A 175 12.07 0.75 8.95
N GLY A 176 13.09 1.57 9.25
CA GLY A 176 14.30 1.64 8.44
C GLY A 176 14.05 2.27 7.07
N ILE A 177 12.96 3.02 6.90
CA ILE A 177 12.56 3.59 5.61
C ILE A 177 13.13 5.01 5.51
N ASN A 178 14.02 5.21 4.55
CA ASN A 178 14.45 6.53 4.12
C ASN A 178 13.88 6.82 2.73
N PHE A 179 13.03 7.83 2.61
CA PHE A 179 12.31 8.08 1.37
C PHE A 179 13.20 8.57 0.23
N ASP A 180 14.24 9.36 0.54
CA ASP A 180 15.17 9.87 -0.46
C ASP A 180 16.00 8.75 -1.09
N ASP A 181 16.39 7.75 -0.30
CA ASP A 181 17.08 6.55 -0.80
C ASP A 181 16.21 5.67 -1.69
N LEU A 182 14.92 5.57 -1.37
CA LEU A 182 13.97 4.74 -2.13
C LEU A 182 13.47 5.43 -3.40
N ALA A 183 13.46 6.77 -3.43
CA ALA A 183 12.99 7.55 -4.57
C ALA A 183 13.62 7.16 -5.92
N PRO A 184 14.96 6.98 -6.06
CA PRO A 184 15.54 6.56 -7.34
C PRO A 184 15.25 5.09 -7.71
N LEU A 185 14.75 4.30 -6.77
CA LEU A 185 14.53 2.86 -6.94
C LEU A 185 13.11 2.54 -7.41
N THR A 186 12.20 3.52 -7.44
CA THR A 186 10.78 3.29 -7.72
C THR A 186 10.27 4.26 -8.79
N ASP A 187 9.28 3.84 -9.57
CA ASP A 187 8.64 4.75 -10.53
C ASP A 187 7.63 5.66 -9.82
N GLU A 188 6.99 5.15 -8.76
CA GLU A 188 6.04 5.89 -7.93
C GLU A 188 6.08 5.40 -6.47
N PHE A 189 5.53 6.16 -5.53
CA PHE A 189 5.24 5.68 -4.18
C PHE A 189 3.75 5.39 -4.01
N LEU A 190 3.43 4.39 -3.21
CA LEU A 190 2.08 4.15 -2.68
C LEU A 190 2.08 4.36 -1.16
N VAL A 191 1.27 5.29 -0.67
CA VAL A 191 1.00 5.39 0.78
C VAL A 191 -0.29 4.64 1.09
N VAL A 192 -0.16 3.61 1.93
CA VAL A 192 -1.28 2.74 2.30
C VAL A 192 -2.08 3.38 3.43
N MET A 193 -3.08 4.18 3.10
CA MET A 193 -3.93 4.90 4.06
C MET A 193 -5.21 4.12 4.41
N PHE A 194 -5.08 2.83 4.72
CA PHE A 194 -6.23 2.01 5.06
C PHE A 194 -6.76 2.32 6.46
N SER A 195 -8.05 2.64 6.53
CA SER A 195 -8.76 2.87 7.78
C SER A 195 -10.19 2.38 7.66
N LYS A 196 -10.75 1.90 8.77
CA LYS A 196 -12.18 1.58 8.89
C LYS A 196 -13.06 2.82 9.06
N ASN A 197 -12.44 4.00 9.20
CA ASN A 197 -13.12 5.27 9.43
C ASN A 197 -12.26 6.45 8.91
N TYR A 198 -12.86 7.40 8.17
CA TYR A 198 -12.19 8.61 7.67
C TYR A 198 -12.84 9.92 8.19
N ALA A 199 -13.57 9.87 9.30
CA ALA A 199 -14.34 10.96 9.91
C ALA A 199 -13.54 12.24 10.20
N THR A 200 -12.21 12.15 10.27
CA THR A 200 -11.31 13.29 10.47
C THR A 200 -10.58 13.64 9.15
N PRO A 201 -11.27 14.20 8.14
CA PRO A 201 -10.69 14.39 6.81
C PRO A 201 -9.47 15.33 6.78
N TRP A 202 -9.35 16.25 7.75
CA TRP A 202 -8.19 17.13 7.87
C TRP A 202 -6.90 16.38 8.26
N TYR A 203 -7.01 15.28 9.02
CA TYR A 203 -5.87 14.44 9.39
C TYR A 203 -5.25 13.80 8.15
N TRP A 204 -6.10 13.21 7.30
CA TRP A 204 -5.68 12.59 6.04
C TRP A 204 -5.15 13.62 5.03
N GLU A 205 -5.72 14.81 5.00
CA GLU A 205 -5.19 15.92 4.21
C GLU A 205 -3.77 16.32 4.67
N MET A 206 -3.56 16.45 5.98
CA MET A 206 -2.26 16.78 6.55
C MET A 206 -1.21 15.70 6.20
N LEU A 207 -1.56 14.41 6.31
CA LEU A 207 -0.68 13.33 5.88
C LEU A 207 -0.33 13.44 4.40
N THR A 208 -1.32 13.67 3.54
CA THR A 208 -1.11 13.84 2.10
C THR A 208 -0.17 15.00 1.79
N ARG A 209 -0.36 16.15 2.44
CA ARG A 209 0.51 17.33 2.29
C ARG A 209 1.95 17.03 2.69
N ASN A 210 2.16 16.29 3.78
CA ASN A 210 3.49 15.92 4.24
C ASN A 210 4.17 14.98 3.24
N PHE A 211 3.49 13.92 2.80
CA PHE A 211 4.04 13.02 1.79
C PHE A 211 4.31 13.73 0.47
N LYS A 212 3.44 14.64 0.02
CA LYS A 212 3.70 15.41 -1.21
C LYS A 212 4.92 16.32 -1.09
N LYS A 213 5.21 16.86 0.09
CA LYS A 213 6.45 17.62 0.36
C LYS A 213 7.70 16.73 0.38
N ILE A 214 7.56 15.49 0.85
CA ILE A 214 8.66 14.52 0.92
C ILE A 214 8.95 13.95 -0.48
N PHE A 215 7.92 13.47 -1.19
CA PHE A 215 8.04 12.84 -2.52
C PHE A 215 8.11 13.86 -3.65
N LYS A 216 9.10 14.75 -3.61
CA LYS A 216 9.20 15.89 -4.53
C LYS A 216 9.27 15.49 -6.01
N ALA A 217 10.02 14.42 -6.29
CA ALA A 217 10.31 13.97 -7.65
C ALA A 217 9.58 12.69 -8.07
N VAL A 218 8.89 12.04 -7.13
CA VAL A 218 8.26 10.73 -7.33
C VAL A 218 6.75 10.87 -7.13
N PRO A 219 5.91 10.42 -8.08
CA PRO A 219 4.47 10.51 -7.94
C PRO A 219 3.95 9.82 -6.66
N LEU A 220 3.04 10.49 -5.98
CA LEU A 220 2.35 10.03 -4.78
C LEU A 220 1.01 9.39 -5.16
N ASN A 221 0.93 8.07 -4.97
CA ASN A 221 -0.32 7.34 -4.93
C ASN A 221 -0.81 7.20 -3.49
N ILE A 222 -2.11 7.31 -3.26
CA ILE A 222 -2.73 6.95 -1.98
C ILE A 222 -3.81 5.90 -2.21
N SER A 223 -3.79 4.84 -1.40
CA SER A 223 -4.87 3.84 -1.38
C SER A 223 -5.79 4.01 -0.17
N LEU A 224 -7.08 4.12 -0.42
CA LEU A 224 -8.16 4.19 0.55
C LEU A 224 -8.87 2.85 0.70
N TYR A 225 -9.33 2.54 1.90
CA TYR A 225 -10.05 1.31 2.22
C TYR A 225 -11.54 1.51 1.99
N VAL A 226 -12.16 0.65 1.17
CA VAL A 226 -13.60 0.64 0.94
C VAL A 226 -14.22 -0.56 1.65
N PHE A 227 -13.73 -1.77 1.38
CA PHE A 227 -14.31 -2.99 1.94
C PHE A 227 -13.30 -4.14 1.89
N GLY A 228 -13.02 -4.82 3.00
CA GLY A 228 -12.09 -5.95 3.01
C GLY A 228 -12.77 -7.32 3.16
N PRO A 229 -12.00 -8.40 2.94
CA PRO A 229 -12.49 -9.75 3.17
C PRO A 229 -12.98 -9.96 4.61
N GLY A 230 -14.21 -10.44 4.75
CA GLY A 230 -14.82 -10.75 6.05
C GLY A 230 -15.39 -9.55 6.81
N ASP A 231 -15.41 -8.36 6.21
CA ASP A 231 -15.95 -7.17 6.84
C ASP A 231 -17.47 -7.14 6.92
N SER A 232 -17.99 -6.52 7.98
CA SER A 232 -19.36 -6.04 8.02
C SER A 232 -19.49 -4.67 7.34
N PRO A 233 -20.54 -4.39 6.54
CA PRO A 233 -20.83 -3.06 6.01
C PRO A 233 -20.96 -1.97 7.08
N SER A 234 -21.24 -2.32 8.34
CA SER A 234 -21.31 -1.37 9.46
C SER A 234 -19.94 -0.96 10.02
N GLU A 235 -18.88 -1.66 9.61
CA GLU A 235 -17.53 -1.49 10.14
C GLU A 235 -16.56 -0.91 9.12
N VAL A 236 -17.07 -0.52 7.95
CA VAL A 236 -16.28 0.08 6.87
C VAL A 236 -16.61 1.56 6.72
N PRO A 237 -15.73 2.35 6.07
CA PRO A 237 -15.99 3.76 5.86
C PRO A 237 -17.23 4.00 5.01
N THR A 238 -17.96 5.07 5.34
CA THR A 238 -19.12 5.47 4.56
C THR A 238 -18.70 6.09 3.21
N PRO A 239 -19.57 6.05 2.19
CA PRO A 239 -19.33 6.74 0.93
C PRO A 239 -19.09 8.25 1.08
N LYS A 240 -19.77 8.90 2.06
CA LYS A 240 -19.55 10.32 2.38
C LYS A 240 -18.14 10.60 2.89
N GLU A 241 -17.63 9.74 3.77
CA GLU A 241 -16.27 9.82 4.28
C GLU A 241 -15.24 9.65 3.16
N LEU A 242 -15.42 8.64 2.30
CA LEU A 242 -14.53 8.36 1.17
C LEU A 242 -14.51 9.51 0.14
N LEU A 243 -15.67 10.07 -0.22
CA LEU A 243 -15.76 11.25 -1.08
C LEU A 243 -15.04 12.45 -0.46
N THR A 244 -15.32 12.73 0.80
CA THR A 244 -14.77 13.89 1.51
C THR A 244 -13.24 13.77 1.61
N VAL A 245 -12.73 12.62 2.02
CA VAL A 245 -11.28 12.42 2.17
C VAL A 245 -10.58 12.46 0.81
N SER A 246 -11.17 11.87 -0.23
CA SER A 246 -10.59 11.89 -1.59
C SER A 246 -10.49 13.32 -2.14
N VAL A 247 -11.52 14.16 -1.95
CA VAL A 247 -11.46 15.59 -2.31
C VAL A 247 -10.35 16.32 -1.58
N ARG A 248 -10.17 16.04 -0.28
CA ARG A 248 -9.11 16.67 0.53
C ARG A 248 -7.73 16.22 0.09
N MET A 249 -7.56 14.96 -0.28
CA MET A 249 -6.31 14.43 -0.85
C MET A 249 -6.02 15.05 -2.22
N ALA A 250 -7.02 15.17 -3.10
CA ALA A 250 -6.91 15.84 -4.38
C ALA A 250 -6.46 17.30 -4.23
N ARG A 251 -7.09 18.03 -3.31
CA ARG A 251 -6.68 19.39 -2.94
C ARG A 251 -5.25 19.48 -2.40
N ALA A 252 -4.80 18.46 -1.68
CA ALA A 252 -3.45 18.38 -1.13
C ALA A 252 -2.38 17.99 -2.16
N GLY A 253 -2.77 17.67 -3.40
CA GLY A 253 -1.84 17.41 -4.50
C GLY A 253 -1.39 15.96 -4.62
N VAL A 254 -2.21 14.99 -4.18
CA VAL A 254 -2.01 13.58 -4.54
C VAL A 254 -2.01 13.42 -6.06
N ASP A 255 -1.15 12.55 -6.61
CA ASP A 255 -1.08 12.34 -8.06
C ASP A 255 -2.14 11.33 -8.52
N ASN A 256 -2.35 10.25 -7.75
CA ASN A 256 -3.36 9.22 -8.01
C ASN A 256 -4.03 8.70 -6.73
N ILE A 257 -5.31 8.32 -6.82
CA ILE A 257 -6.07 7.71 -5.71
C ILE A 257 -6.51 6.31 -6.12
N LEU A 258 -6.39 5.35 -5.20
CA LEU A 258 -6.88 3.99 -5.39
C LEU A 258 -7.86 3.59 -4.30
N TYR A 259 -8.82 2.73 -4.64
CA TYR A 259 -9.82 2.22 -3.71
C TYR A 259 -9.67 0.70 -3.53
N LEU A 260 -9.41 0.28 -2.29
CA LEU A 260 -9.27 -1.13 -1.90
C LEU A 260 -10.63 -1.74 -1.58
N ALA A 261 -11.01 -2.77 -2.33
CA ALA A 261 -12.17 -3.62 -2.05
C ALA A 261 -11.77 -5.10 -2.07
N GLU A 262 -12.60 -6.01 -1.56
CA GLU A 262 -12.40 -7.45 -1.76
C GLU A 262 -12.63 -7.81 -3.24
N LYS A 263 -13.76 -7.38 -3.80
CA LYS A 263 -14.24 -7.73 -5.14
C LYS A 263 -14.70 -6.50 -5.94
N ALA A 264 -14.80 -6.64 -7.26
CA ALA A 264 -15.16 -5.52 -8.14
C ALA A 264 -16.58 -4.99 -7.86
N SER A 265 -17.53 -5.88 -7.50
CA SER A 265 -18.91 -5.47 -7.22
C SER A 265 -19.02 -4.47 -6.07
N GLN A 266 -18.16 -4.57 -5.05
CA GLN A 266 -18.14 -3.62 -3.92
C GLN A 266 -17.63 -2.24 -4.34
N ILE A 267 -16.74 -2.18 -5.33
CA ILE A 267 -16.35 -0.91 -5.95
C ILE A 267 -17.55 -0.32 -6.69
N THR A 268 -18.30 -1.13 -7.44
CA THR A 268 -19.53 -0.68 -8.11
C THR A 268 -20.58 -0.17 -7.13
N ASP A 269 -20.76 -0.83 -5.98
CA ASP A 269 -21.66 -0.38 -4.92
C ASP A 269 -21.20 0.98 -4.34
N PHE A 270 -19.89 1.16 -4.15
CA PHE A 270 -19.32 2.44 -3.76
C PHE A 270 -19.54 3.53 -4.82
N GLN A 271 -19.35 3.24 -6.12
CA GLN A 271 -19.62 4.18 -7.21
C GLN A 271 -21.08 4.65 -7.19
N LYS A 272 -22.03 3.72 -7.08
CA LYS A 272 -23.48 4.01 -6.96
C LYS A 272 -23.77 4.92 -5.76
N ALA A 273 -23.24 4.56 -4.59
CA ALA A 273 -23.48 5.32 -3.37
C ALA A 273 -22.82 6.72 -3.40
N ALA A 274 -21.64 6.84 -4.02
CA ALA A 274 -20.97 8.12 -4.22
C ALA A 274 -21.77 9.07 -5.12
N LEU A 275 -22.35 8.55 -6.22
CA LEU A 275 -23.20 9.33 -7.12
C LEU A 275 -24.48 9.83 -6.43
N ALA A 276 -25.09 8.99 -5.59
CA ALA A 276 -26.29 9.33 -4.82
C ALA A 276 -26.11 10.50 -3.86
N HIS A 277 -24.87 10.84 -3.48
CA HIS A 277 -24.55 11.98 -2.62
C HIS A 277 -24.38 13.30 -3.41
N ALA A 278 -25.35 13.67 -4.25
CA ALA A 278 -25.28 14.85 -5.12
C ALA A 278 -25.03 16.16 -4.35
N GLU A 279 -25.78 16.43 -3.27
CA GLU A 279 -25.63 17.65 -2.45
C GLU A 279 -24.24 17.76 -1.81
N LEU A 280 -23.70 16.64 -1.33
CA LEU A 280 -22.34 16.59 -0.78
C LEU A 280 -21.31 16.91 -1.87
N ARG A 281 -21.46 16.34 -3.08
CA ARG A 281 -20.55 16.60 -4.20
C ARG A 281 -20.55 18.08 -4.57
N GLU A 282 -21.72 18.72 -4.64
CA GLU A 282 -21.82 20.17 -4.88
C GLU A 282 -21.19 21.00 -3.77
N THR A 283 -21.39 20.62 -2.50
CA THR A 283 -20.70 21.26 -1.37
C THR A 283 -19.17 21.13 -1.51
N LEU A 284 -18.68 19.95 -1.86
CA LEU A 284 -17.25 19.66 -2.01
C LEU A 284 -16.60 20.39 -3.20
N ARG A 285 -17.36 20.78 -4.24
CA ARG A 285 -16.82 21.60 -5.35
C ARG A 285 -16.22 22.93 -4.88
N SER A 286 -16.69 23.46 -3.74
CA SER A 286 -16.15 24.69 -3.16
C SER A 286 -14.81 24.51 -2.41
N TYR A 287 -14.35 23.27 -2.17
CA TYR A 287 -13.26 23.02 -1.22
C TYR A 287 -11.86 23.20 -1.80
N GLY A 288 -11.71 23.19 -3.12
CA GLY A 288 -10.43 23.37 -3.80
C GLY A 288 -10.65 23.64 -5.28
N GLY A 289 -9.66 24.27 -5.92
CA GLY A 289 -9.74 24.62 -7.35
C GLY A 289 -9.65 23.40 -8.27
N LYS A 290 -8.93 23.56 -9.39
CA LYS A 290 -8.85 22.58 -10.48
C LYS A 290 -8.67 21.11 -10.03
N PRO A 291 -7.80 20.72 -9.08
CA PRO A 291 -7.64 19.31 -8.69
C PRO A 291 -8.92 18.68 -8.09
N VAL A 292 -9.72 19.45 -7.36
CA VAL A 292 -10.99 18.96 -6.80
C VAL A 292 -12.05 18.82 -7.88
N GLN A 293 -12.07 19.74 -8.85
CA GLN A 293 -12.96 19.66 -10.00
C GLN A 293 -12.65 18.42 -10.84
N GLU A 294 -11.37 18.17 -11.14
CA GLU A 294 -10.92 16.94 -11.82
C GLU A 294 -11.39 15.67 -11.10
N TYR A 295 -11.27 15.62 -9.76
CA TYR A 295 -11.76 14.49 -8.98
C TYR A 295 -13.29 14.32 -9.07
N LEU A 296 -14.05 15.39 -8.88
CA LEU A 296 -15.52 15.32 -8.85
C LEU A 296 -16.10 15.05 -10.24
N ASP A 297 -15.45 15.54 -11.30
CA ASP A 297 -15.83 15.25 -12.68
C ASP A 297 -15.49 13.80 -13.05
N TYR A 298 -14.41 13.24 -12.50
CA TYR A 298 -14.12 11.82 -12.58
C TYR A 298 -15.21 10.96 -11.91
N VAL A 299 -15.60 11.30 -10.68
CA VAL A 299 -16.70 10.64 -9.96
C VAL A 299 -18.00 10.72 -10.76
N LYS A 300 -18.30 11.89 -11.37
CA LYS A 300 -19.47 12.04 -12.26
C LYS A 300 -19.41 11.08 -13.46
N GLY A 301 -18.21 10.80 -13.99
CA GLY A 301 -18.00 9.83 -15.06
C GLY A 301 -18.53 8.43 -14.75
N TRP A 302 -18.67 8.06 -13.47
CA TRP A 302 -19.26 6.78 -13.05
C TRP A 302 -20.75 6.64 -13.39
N GLU A 303 -21.47 7.73 -13.70
CA GLU A 303 -22.86 7.66 -14.20
C GLU A 303 -22.96 6.69 -15.39
N LYS A 304 -21.99 6.74 -16.31
CA LYS A 304 -21.94 5.85 -17.49
C LYS A 304 -21.76 4.37 -17.15
N VAL A 305 -21.10 4.08 -16.03
CA VAL A 305 -20.85 2.70 -15.56
C VAL A 305 -22.08 2.18 -14.82
N VAL A 306 -22.72 3.02 -14.02
CA VAL A 306 -23.91 2.63 -13.27
C VAL A 306 -25.13 2.48 -14.18
N ASP A 307 -25.29 3.36 -15.18
CA ASP A 307 -26.43 3.35 -16.09
C ASP A 307 -26.34 2.26 -17.18
N SER A 308 -25.14 1.80 -17.53
CA SER A 308 -24.94 0.68 -18.46
C SER A 308 -25.28 -0.68 -17.83
N GLY A 309 -25.43 -0.74 -16.51
CA GLY A 309 -26.01 -1.87 -15.79
C GLY A 309 -27.52 -1.70 -15.57
N SER A 310 -28.33 -2.09 -16.55
CA SER A 310 -29.79 -2.32 -16.35
C SER A 310 -30.03 -3.40 -15.27
N PRO A 311 -31.20 -3.38 -14.61
CA PRO A 311 -31.36 -3.53 -13.16
C PRO A 311 -31.18 -4.96 -12.62
N ILE A 312 -31.03 -5.01 -11.29
CA ILE A 312 -31.12 -6.19 -10.41
C ILE A 312 -32.34 -7.04 -10.77
#